data_AF-M0K608-F1
#
_entry.id   AF-M0K608-F1
#
_cell.length_a   1.000
_cell.length_b   1.000
_cell.length_c   1.000
_cell.angle_alpha   90.00
_cell.angle_beta   90.00
_cell.angle_gamma   90.00
#
_symmetry.space_group_name_H-M   'P 1'
#
loop_
_entity.id
_entity.type
_entity.pdbx_description
1 polymer ?
#
loop_
_entity_poly.entity_id
_entity_poly.type
_entity_poly.pdbx_seq_one_letter_code
_entity_poly.pdbx_strand_id
1 'polypeptide(L)'
;MTQLYDRLKEAPQTGVSRSELNFEERARVRAIQVTGTAGLTQTNNPGKFTDVFYLEGEERAAAETFADVNAELLEQVDFTARNVLQTSLSRELYDLILDAAGNRDITKFPTTVVETHTDGTVWIINRNRYETQVDRRYTTSETGTARVPPTTSPQAIYEQQGQTIAEADLTSTKIEGDVRQVLDYYRVAPAFDCDPVTTADQQLAVQKRPE
;
A
#
# COMPACT_ATOMS: atom_id res chain seq x y z
N MET A 1 -21.29 23.72 20.78
CA MET A 1 -20.50 23.28 19.61
C MET A 1 -19.67 24.45 19.14
N THR A 2 -18.38 24.25 18.86
CA THR A 2 -17.51 25.30 18.32
C THR A 2 -17.62 25.39 16.80
N GLN A 3 -17.39 26.57 16.23
CA GLN A 3 -17.41 26.78 14.78
C GLN A 3 -16.39 25.89 14.05
N LEU A 4 -15.22 25.64 14.66
CA LEU A 4 -14.25 24.72 14.13
C LEU A 4 -14.79 23.29 14.09
N TYR A 5 -15.48 22.86 15.15
CA TYR A 5 -16.06 21.52 15.18
C TYR A 5 -17.17 21.33 14.14
N ASP A 6 -17.98 22.36 13.88
CA ASP A 6 -19.00 22.28 12.82
C ASP A 6 -18.38 22.18 11.43
N ARG A 7 -17.30 22.93 11.14
CA ARG A 7 -16.53 22.76 9.90
C ARG A 7 -15.93 21.36 9.75
N LEU A 8 -15.43 20.78 10.85
CA LEU A 8 -14.85 19.43 10.85
C LEU A 8 -15.88 18.31 10.60
N LYS A 9 -17.18 18.58 10.77
CA LYS A 9 -18.24 17.64 10.34
C LYS A 9 -18.50 17.68 8.84
N GLU A 10 -18.15 18.78 8.19
CA GLU A 10 -18.37 18.95 6.75
C GLU A 10 -17.19 18.38 5.97
N ALA A 11 -15.95 18.65 6.41
CA ALA A 11 -14.74 18.14 5.78
C ALA A 11 -13.52 18.27 6.70
N PRO A 12 -12.43 17.51 6.45
CA PRO A 12 -11.12 17.74 7.06
C PRO A 12 -10.63 19.19 6.87
N GLN A 13 -9.89 19.72 7.85
CA GLN A 13 -9.49 21.13 7.89
C GLN A 13 -7.97 21.27 8.06
N THR A 14 -7.40 22.32 7.48
CA THR A 14 -5.99 22.73 7.64
C THR A 14 -5.88 24.09 8.31
N GLY A 15 -4.70 24.43 8.85
CA GLY A 15 -4.44 25.78 9.40
C GLY A 15 -5.29 26.16 10.62
N VAL A 16 -5.90 25.17 11.27
CA VAL A 16 -6.78 25.36 12.44
C VAL A 16 -6.04 24.97 13.72
N SER A 17 -6.41 25.59 14.84
CA SER A 17 -5.83 25.25 16.14
C SER A 17 -6.78 24.39 16.98
N ARG A 18 -6.30 23.27 17.52
CA ARG A 18 -7.05 22.45 18.49
C ARG A 18 -7.42 23.22 19.76
N SER A 19 -6.78 24.36 20.04
CA SER A 19 -7.16 25.23 21.17
C SER A 19 -8.54 25.86 21.02
N GLU A 20 -9.09 25.93 19.80
CA GLU A 20 -10.40 26.49 19.49
C GLU A 20 -11.55 25.51 19.81
N LEU A 21 -11.23 24.25 20.10
CA LEU A 21 -12.18 23.19 20.42
C LEU A 21 -12.36 23.07 21.94
N ASN A 22 -13.57 22.71 22.37
CA ASN A 22 -13.81 22.37 23.77
C ASN A 22 -13.21 20.98 24.13
N PHE A 23 -13.31 20.56 25.40
CA PHE A 23 -12.72 19.30 25.85
C PHE A 23 -13.29 18.06 25.13
N GLU A 24 -14.61 17.96 25.02
CA GLU A 24 -15.29 16.82 24.39
C GLU A 24 -15.01 16.76 22.88
N GLU A 25 -15.00 17.91 22.22
CA GLU A 25 -14.68 18.04 20.80
C GLU A 25 -13.23 17.63 20.52
N ARG A 26 -12.28 18.06 21.35
CA ARG A 26 -10.86 17.69 21.22
C ARG A 26 -10.63 16.19 21.30
N ALA A 27 -11.43 15.47 22.10
CA ALA A 27 -11.34 14.02 22.23
C ALA A 27 -11.75 13.29 20.94
N ARG A 28 -12.62 13.91 20.11
CA ARG A 28 -13.12 13.33 18.86
C ARG A 28 -12.30 13.72 17.63
N VAL A 29 -11.53 14.79 17.72
CA VAL A 29 -10.68 15.26 16.63
C VAL A 29 -9.36 14.49 16.61
N ARG A 30 -9.01 14.01 15.41
CA ARG A 30 -7.74 13.39 15.05
C ARG A 30 -6.95 14.36 14.16
N ALA A 31 -5.67 14.07 13.95
CA ALA A 31 -4.83 14.88 13.08
C ALA A 31 -3.81 14.00 12.34
N ILE A 32 -3.59 14.29 11.06
CA ILE A 32 -2.43 13.83 10.31
C ILE A 32 -1.34 14.87 10.56
N GLN A 33 -0.33 14.49 11.34
CA GLN A 33 0.80 15.36 11.69
C GLN A 33 2.09 14.62 11.38
N VAL A 34 2.95 15.25 10.58
CA VAL A 34 4.24 14.68 10.20
C VAL A 34 5.32 15.37 11.02
N THR A 35 5.84 14.66 12.00
CA THR A 35 6.93 15.16 12.83
C THR A 35 8.26 14.93 12.13
N GLY A 36 9.00 16.02 11.89
CA GLY A 36 10.37 15.93 11.40
C GLY A 36 11.20 15.01 12.30
N THR A 37 11.67 13.89 11.74
CA THR A 37 12.42 12.89 12.50
C THR A 37 13.91 13.25 12.47
N ALA A 38 14.57 13.31 13.64
CA ALA A 38 16.02 13.45 13.69
C ALA A 38 16.69 12.18 13.12
N GLY A 39 17.54 12.34 12.10
CA GLY A 39 18.33 11.24 11.52
C GLY A 39 17.95 10.80 10.10
N LEU A 40 16.91 11.36 9.48
CA LEU A 40 16.67 11.21 8.04
C LEU A 40 17.50 12.24 7.26
N THR A 41 18.08 11.84 6.12
CA THR A 41 18.78 12.76 5.21
C THR A 41 17.81 13.81 4.67
N GLN A 42 18.30 15.01 4.32
CA GLN A 42 17.46 16.11 3.81
C GLN A 42 16.56 15.70 2.63
N THR A 43 17.02 14.80 1.76
CA THR A 43 16.24 14.28 0.63
C THR A 43 14.95 13.56 1.06
N ASN A 44 14.90 12.95 2.25
CA ASN A 44 13.72 12.25 2.77
C ASN A 44 12.89 13.11 3.73
N ASN A 45 13.22 14.40 3.83
CA ASN A 45 12.53 15.39 4.65
C ASN A 45 12.39 16.71 3.88
N PRO A 46 11.38 16.81 2.98
CA PRO A 46 11.23 17.95 2.06
C PRO A 46 10.85 19.25 2.78
N GLY A 47 10.51 19.18 4.06
CA GLY A 47 10.12 20.33 4.87
C GLY A 47 8.98 19.98 5.82
N LYS A 48 8.32 21.03 6.32
CA LYS A 48 7.19 20.87 7.23
C LYS A 48 5.91 20.68 6.41
N PHE A 49 5.29 19.51 6.56
CA PHE A 49 3.95 19.26 6.03
C PHE A 49 2.90 20.10 6.77
N THR A 50 1.84 20.46 6.05
CA THR A 50 0.64 21.06 6.61
C THR A 50 -0.20 20.00 7.30
N ASP A 51 -0.48 20.22 8.58
CA ASP A 51 -1.32 19.33 9.38
C ASP A 51 -2.78 19.35 8.88
N VAL A 52 -3.42 18.18 8.86
CA VAL A 52 -4.85 18.03 8.54
C VAL A 52 -5.57 17.49 9.77
N PHE A 53 -6.63 18.19 10.20
CA PHE A 53 -7.49 17.79 11.31
C PHE A 53 -8.78 17.20 10.78
N TYR A 54 -9.27 16.12 11.41
CA TYR A 54 -10.45 15.38 10.95
C TYR A 54 -11.18 14.72 12.12
N LEU A 55 -12.39 14.21 11.87
CA LEU A 55 -13.15 13.40 12.83
C LEU A 55 -12.87 11.92 12.59
N GLU A 56 -12.85 11.12 13.66
CA GLU A 56 -12.71 9.66 13.56
C GLU A 56 -13.74 9.05 12.57
N GLY A 57 -13.27 8.21 11.65
CA GLY A 57 -14.03 7.67 10.53
C GLY A 57 -13.83 8.40 9.20
N GLU A 58 -13.19 9.57 9.20
CA GLU A 58 -12.89 10.37 8.00
C GLU A 58 -11.42 10.21 7.53
N GLU A 59 -10.76 9.09 7.84
CA GLU A 59 -9.34 8.87 7.56
C GLU A 59 -9.01 8.99 6.07
N ARG A 60 -9.89 8.47 5.20
CA ARG A 60 -9.72 8.56 3.74
C ARG A 60 -9.81 10.00 3.25
N ALA A 61 -10.88 10.72 3.62
CA ALA A 61 -11.05 12.12 3.23
C ALA A 61 -9.90 12.99 3.76
N ALA A 62 -9.42 12.70 4.97
CA ALA A 62 -8.28 13.38 5.56
C ALA A 62 -6.98 13.11 4.79
N ALA A 63 -6.75 11.88 4.36
CA ALA A 63 -5.59 11.52 3.53
C ALA A 63 -5.64 12.17 2.15
N GLU A 64 -6.81 12.24 1.51
CA GLU A 64 -7.03 12.97 0.25
C GLU A 64 -6.71 14.46 0.43
N THR A 65 -7.28 15.10 1.44
CA THR A 65 -7.00 16.50 1.77
C THR A 65 -5.51 16.73 2.06
N PHE A 66 -4.87 15.79 2.77
CA PHE A 66 -3.44 15.87 3.06
C PHE A 66 -2.60 15.78 1.79
N ALA A 67 -2.95 14.86 0.89
CA ALA A 67 -2.26 14.68 -0.38
C ALA A 67 -2.37 15.93 -1.26
N ASP A 68 -3.56 16.50 -1.37
CA ASP A 68 -3.82 17.70 -2.16
C ASP A 68 -3.05 18.91 -1.63
N VAL A 69 -3.13 19.18 -0.32
CA VAL A 69 -2.50 20.37 0.28
C VAL A 69 -0.97 20.26 0.32
N ASN A 70 -0.43 19.04 0.33
CA ASN A 70 1.01 18.80 0.42
C ASN A 70 1.61 18.22 -0.87
N ALA A 71 0.91 18.31 -2.01
CA ALA A 71 1.33 17.67 -3.26
C ALA A 71 2.79 17.97 -3.64
N GLU A 72 3.21 19.24 -3.60
CA GLU A 72 4.59 19.65 -3.93
C GLU A 72 5.64 19.03 -3.00
N LEU A 73 5.31 18.86 -1.71
CA LEU A 73 6.22 18.21 -0.76
C LEU A 73 6.23 16.70 -0.96
N LEU A 74 5.09 16.10 -1.31
CA LEU A 74 4.97 14.67 -1.58
C LEU A 74 5.76 14.26 -2.83
N GLU A 75 5.78 15.09 -3.88
CA GLU A 75 6.60 14.86 -5.07
C GLU A 75 8.11 14.80 -4.76
N GLN A 76 8.55 15.44 -3.68
CA GLN A 76 9.94 15.47 -3.26
C GLN A 76 10.31 14.29 -2.33
N VAL A 77 9.33 13.53 -1.85
CA VAL A 77 9.59 12.38 -0.97
C VAL A 77 10.07 11.18 -1.80
N ASP A 78 11.20 10.62 -1.42
CA ASP A 78 11.62 9.31 -1.89
C ASP A 78 10.79 8.21 -1.20
N PHE A 79 9.79 7.68 -1.92
CA PHE A 79 8.95 6.57 -1.46
C PHE A 79 9.61 5.19 -1.60
N THR A 80 10.77 5.09 -2.25
CA THR A 80 11.51 3.83 -2.41
C THR A 80 12.27 3.44 -1.14
N ALA A 81 12.56 4.43 -0.29
CA ALA A 81 13.24 4.27 0.98
C ALA A 81 12.30 4.61 2.16
N ARG A 82 12.78 4.27 3.37
CA ARG A 82 12.13 4.71 4.60
C ARG A 82 12.10 6.23 4.65
N ASN A 83 10.90 6.80 4.79
CA ASN A 83 10.65 8.24 4.72
C ASN A 83 9.92 8.79 5.96
N VAL A 84 9.81 10.11 6.03
CA VAL A 84 9.26 10.85 7.19
C VAL A 84 7.77 10.58 7.44
N LEU A 85 7.00 10.26 6.40
CA LEU A 85 5.58 9.94 6.54
C LEU A 85 5.43 8.57 7.22
N GLN A 86 6.21 7.58 6.75
CA GLN A 86 6.21 6.23 7.30
C GLN A 86 6.61 6.20 8.78
N THR A 87 7.47 7.11 9.24
CA THR A 87 7.88 7.18 10.65
C THR A 87 6.89 7.93 11.54
N SER A 88 6.08 8.84 10.97
CA SER A 88 5.18 9.70 11.74
C SER A 88 3.75 9.19 11.81
N LEU A 89 3.33 8.38 10.82
CA LEU A 89 1.93 8.01 10.63
C LEU A 89 1.72 6.51 10.91
N SER A 90 0.48 6.15 11.23
CA SER A 90 0.06 4.75 11.19
C SER A 90 0.19 4.21 9.77
N ARG A 91 0.34 2.89 9.63
CA ARG A 91 0.43 2.26 8.31
C ARG A 91 -0.80 2.55 7.45
N GLU A 92 -1.98 2.54 8.07
CA GLU A 92 -3.25 2.84 7.41
C GLU A 92 -3.26 4.22 6.75
N LEU A 93 -2.92 5.27 7.52
CA LEU A 93 -2.89 6.64 7.01
C LEU A 93 -1.80 6.82 5.95
N TYR A 94 -0.62 6.21 6.16
CA TYR A 94 0.44 6.23 5.17
C TYR A 94 -0.02 5.64 3.83
N ASP A 95 -0.64 4.45 3.86
CA ASP A 95 -1.18 3.81 2.67
C ASP A 95 -2.25 4.69 2.00
N LEU A 96 -3.20 5.25 2.77
CA LEU A 96 -4.24 6.13 2.22
C LEU A 96 -3.65 7.39 1.54
N ILE A 97 -2.58 7.96 2.09
CA ILE A 97 -1.88 9.10 1.47
C ILE A 97 -1.18 8.68 0.18
N LEU A 98 -0.55 7.49 0.14
CA LEU A 98 0.05 6.97 -1.10
C LEU A 98 -0.99 6.77 -2.21
N ASP A 99 -2.16 6.27 -1.84
CA ASP A 99 -3.31 6.09 -2.75
C ASP A 99 -3.77 7.45 -3.31
N ALA A 100 -4.04 8.41 -2.42
CA ALA A 100 -4.49 9.74 -2.80
C ALA A 100 -3.45 10.51 -3.63
N ALA A 101 -2.15 10.32 -3.35
CA ALA A 101 -1.06 10.94 -4.11
C ALA A 101 -0.79 10.24 -5.46
N GLY A 102 -1.51 9.17 -5.80
CA GLY A 102 -1.30 8.42 -7.04
C GLY A 102 0.05 7.69 -7.12
N ASN A 103 0.70 7.43 -5.97
CA ASN A 103 2.01 6.79 -5.90
C ASN A 103 1.95 5.25 -5.96
N ARG A 104 0.74 4.71 -6.12
CA ARG A 104 0.48 3.29 -6.27
C ARG A 104 -0.76 3.05 -7.11
N ASP A 105 -0.76 1.95 -7.85
CA ASP A 105 -1.92 1.42 -8.53
C ASP A 105 -2.35 0.11 -7.85
N ILE A 106 -3.60 0.03 -7.42
CA ILE A 106 -4.14 -1.12 -6.68
C ILE A 106 -5.24 -1.77 -7.50
N THR A 107 -5.01 -3.02 -7.89
CA THR A 107 -6.04 -3.87 -8.49
C THR A 107 -6.42 -5.00 -7.52
N LYS A 108 -7.71 -5.10 -7.20
CA LYS A 108 -8.25 -6.15 -6.32
C LYS A 108 -8.86 -7.28 -7.15
N PHE A 109 -8.33 -8.48 -6.98
CA PHE A 109 -8.88 -9.72 -7.53
C PHE A 109 -9.68 -10.48 -6.46
N PRO A 110 -10.35 -11.60 -6.80
CA PRO A 110 -11.12 -12.36 -5.80
C PRO A 110 -10.30 -12.82 -4.58
N THR A 111 -9.06 -13.28 -4.78
CA THR A 111 -8.23 -13.86 -3.70
C THR A 111 -6.93 -13.10 -3.45
N THR A 112 -6.51 -12.24 -4.38
CA THR A 112 -5.29 -11.44 -4.28
C THR A 112 -5.56 -9.95 -4.49
N VAL A 113 -4.66 -9.11 -3.99
CA VAL A 113 -4.57 -7.69 -4.28
C VAL A 113 -3.18 -7.46 -4.86
N VAL A 114 -3.13 -6.81 -6.02
CA VAL A 114 -1.89 -6.43 -6.68
C VAL A 114 -1.72 -4.94 -6.56
N GLU A 115 -0.59 -4.53 -5.98
CA GLU A 115 -0.22 -3.13 -5.79
C GLU A 115 1.09 -2.87 -6.52
N THR A 116 1.04 -2.00 -7.53
CA THR A 116 2.21 -1.57 -8.30
C THR A 116 2.62 -0.19 -7.82
N HIS A 117 3.85 -0.10 -7.31
CA HIS A 117 4.44 1.17 -6.88
C HIS A 117 5.09 1.89 -8.07
N THR A 118 5.28 3.21 -7.96
CA THR A 118 5.91 4.04 -9.00
C THR A 118 7.35 3.63 -9.34
N ASP A 119 8.06 2.98 -8.41
CA ASP A 119 9.41 2.43 -8.64
C ASP A 119 9.41 1.13 -9.45
N GLY A 120 8.24 0.58 -9.77
CA GLY A 120 8.06 -0.69 -10.46
C GLY A 120 8.00 -1.92 -9.54
N THR A 121 8.11 -1.74 -8.21
CA THR A 121 7.89 -2.82 -7.25
C THR A 121 6.43 -3.27 -7.32
N VAL A 122 6.21 -4.58 -7.42
CA VAL A 122 4.85 -5.15 -7.41
C VAL A 122 4.67 -6.01 -6.17
N TRP A 123 3.67 -5.68 -5.37
CA TRP A 123 3.21 -6.50 -4.25
C TRP A 123 2.01 -7.33 -4.67
N ILE A 124 2.05 -8.61 -4.35
CA ILE A 124 0.95 -9.54 -4.59
C ILE A 124 0.56 -10.11 -3.23
N ILE A 125 -0.58 -9.66 -2.71
CA ILE A 125 -0.98 -9.85 -1.32
C ILE A 125 -2.28 -10.65 -1.29
N ASN A 126 -2.38 -11.63 -0.40
CA ASN A 126 -3.64 -12.30 -0.11
C ASN A 126 -4.71 -11.27 0.28
N ARG A 127 -5.88 -11.32 -0.33
CA ARG A 127 -6.91 -10.29 -0.15
C ARG A 127 -7.38 -10.14 1.29
N ASN A 128 -7.58 -11.25 2.00
CA ASN A 128 -7.99 -11.21 3.40
C ASN A 128 -6.90 -10.56 4.26
N ARG A 129 -5.62 -10.89 4.00
CA ARG A 129 -4.49 -10.24 4.67
C ARG A 129 -4.45 -8.74 4.39
N TYR A 130 -4.66 -8.34 3.14
CA TYR A 130 -4.73 -6.94 2.74
C TYR A 130 -5.83 -6.19 3.50
N GLU A 131 -7.02 -6.77 3.62
CA GLU A 131 -8.17 -6.12 4.23
C GLU A 131 -8.11 -6.11 5.77
N THR A 132 -7.51 -7.12 6.41
CA THR A 132 -7.59 -7.30 7.88
C THR A 132 -6.29 -7.05 8.65
N GLN A 133 -5.12 -7.03 7.99
CA GLN A 133 -3.81 -6.96 8.67
C GLN A 133 -2.96 -5.78 8.19
N VAL A 134 -3.49 -4.56 8.32
CA VAL A 134 -2.87 -3.31 7.84
C VAL A 134 -1.37 -3.23 8.16
N ASP A 135 -1.00 -3.40 9.43
CA ASP A 135 0.38 -3.23 9.89
C ASP A 135 1.35 -4.32 9.39
N ARG A 136 0.83 -5.44 8.89
CA ARG A 136 1.61 -6.59 8.41
C ARG A 136 1.40 -6.91 6.93
N ARG A 137 0.72 -6.05 6.16
CA ARG A 137 0.43 -6.28 4.73
C ARG A 137 1.69 -6.60 3.91
N TYR A 138 2.79 -5.91 4.19
CA TYR A 138 4.01 -5.90 3.37
C TYR A 138 5.16 -6.72 3.99
N THR A 139 4.89 -7.56 4.99
CA THR A 139 5.93 -8.45 5.51
C THR A 139 6.11 -9.64 4.57
N THR A 140 7.36 -9.95 4.22
CA THR A 140 7.74 -11.11 3.40
C THR A 140 8.21 -12.29 4.24
N SER A 141 8.30 -12.15 5.58
CA SER A 141 8.69 -13.23 6.48
C SER A 141 7.53 -14.16 6.87
N GLU A 142 6.31 -13.86 6.43
CA GLU A 142 5.09 -14.62 6.70
C GLU A 142 4.40 -15.00 5.39
N THR A 143 3.50 -15.98 5.44
CA THR A 143 2.69 -16.41 4.28
C THR A 143 1.67 -15.36 3.88
N GLY A 144 1.30 -15.27 2.61
CA GLY A 144 0.23 -14.38 2.14
C GLY A 144 0.69 -13.06 1.53
N THR A 145 1.99 -12.85 1.35
CA THR A 145 2.53 -11.68 0.64
C THR A 145 3.77 -12.06 -0.16
N ALA A 146 3.79 -11.71 -1.44
CA ALA A 146 4.98 -11.76 -2.28
C ALA A 146 5.36 -10.37 -2.78
N ARG A 147 6.65 -10.11 -2.89
CA ARG A 147 7.23 -8.90 -3.48
C ARG A 147 8.02 -9.26 -4.72
N VAL A 148 7.62 -8.70 -5.85
CA VAL A 148 8.36 -8.78 -7.12
C VAL A 148 9.20 -7.50 -7.25
N PRO A 149 10.54 -7.61 -7.38
CA PRO A 149 11.41 -6.45 -7.47
C PRO A 149 11.27 -5.73 -8.81
N PRO A 150 11.60 -4.44 -8.89
CA PRO A 150 11.38 -3.62 -10.09
C PRO A 150 12.21 -4.03 -11.31
N THR A 151 13.22 -4.90 -11.12
CA THR A 151 14.03 -5.45 -12.21
C THR A 151 13.29 -6.50 -13.06
N THR A 152 12.08 -6.88 -12.69
CA THR A 152 11.23 -7.83 -13.43
C THR A 152 9.75 -7.51 -13.21
N SER A 153 8.86 -8.23 -13.84
CA SER A 153 7.41 -8.11 -13.65
C SER A 153 6.76 -9.49 -13.54
N PRO A 154 5.55 -9.59 -12.94
CA PRO A 154 4.80 -10.84 -12.94
C PRO A 154 4.59 -11.41 -14.35
N GLN A 155 4.39 -10.53 -15.34
CA GLN A 155 4.25 -10.91 -16.75
C GLN A 155 5.55 -11.50 -17.32
N ALA A 156 6.70 -10.83 -17.11
CA ALA A 156 7.98 -11.32 -17.60
C ALA A 156 8.36 -12.67 -16.96
N ILE A 157 8.07 -12.83 -15.66
CA ILE A 157 8.25 -14.12 -14.98
C ILE A 157 7.35 -15.16 -15.63
N TYR A 158 6.06 -14.86 -15.83
CA TYR A 158 5.12 -15.77 -16.46
C TYR A 158 5.60 -16.26 -17.83
N GLU A 159 6.03 -15.36 -18.70
CA GLU A 159 6.48 -15.66 -20.06
C GLU A 159 7.76 -16.52 -20.11
N GLN A 160 8.67 -16.33 -19.15
CA GLN A 160 9.93 -17.10 -19.07
C GLN A 160 9.72 -18.54 -18.63
N GLN A 161 8.61 -18.85 -17.95
CA GLN A 161 8.33 -20.19 -17.45
C GLN A 161 7.74 -21.10 -18.53
N GLY A 162 7.87 -22.40 -18.33
CA GLY A 162 7.28 -23.42 -19.19
C GLY A 162 5.74 -23.45 -19.14
N GLN A 163 5.15 -24.52 -19.70
CA GLN A 163 3.70 -24.70 -19.75
C GLN A 163 3.09 -24.88 -18.36
N THR A 164 3.82 -25.51 -17.44
CA THR A 164 3.43 -25.66 -16.03
C THR A 164 4.39 -24.82 -15.20
N ILE A 165 3.85 -24.02 -14.29
CA ILE A 165 4.60 -23.18 -13.37
C ILE A 165 4.30 -23.65 -11.96
N ALA A 166 5.28 -24.26 -11.30
CA ALA A 166 5.17 -24.73 -9.93
C ALA A 166 5.81 -23.75 -8.93
N GLU A 167 5.51 -23.95 -7.64
CA GLU A 167 6.11 -23.18 -6.54
C GLU A 167 7.66 -23.20 -6.59
N ALA A 168 8.25 -24.36 -6.92
CA ALA A 168 9.70 -24.51 -7.02
C ALA A 168 10.32 -23.64 -8.13
N ASP A 169 9.63 -23.47 -9.25
CA ASP A 169 10.11 -22.66 -10.38
C ASP A 169 10.19 -21.18 -9.98
N LEU A 170 9.20 -20.70 -9.22
CA LEU A 170 9.18 -19.33 -8.71
C LEU A 170 10.17 -19.09 -7.59
N THR A 171 10.47 -20.10 -6.77
CA THR A 171 11.45 -20.00 -5.68
C THR A 171 12.85 -19.69 -6.20
N SER A 172 13.16 -20.07 -7.43
CA SER A 172 14.45 -19.77 -8.09
C SER A 172 14.59 -18.31 -8.56
N THR A 173 13.50 -17.54 -8.52
CA THR A 173 13.48 -16.14 -8.97
C THR A 173 13.88 -15.17 -7.85
N LYS A 174 13.90 -13.87 -8.15
CA LYS A 174 14.14 -12.81 -7.16
C LYS A 174 12.88 -12.40 -6.36
N ILE A 175 11.79 -13.15 -6.45
CA ILE A 175 10.58 -12.87 -5.65
C ILE A 175 10.92 -13.07 -4.17
N GLU A 176 10.53 -12.12 -3.33
CA GLU A 176 10.63 -12.26 -1.88
C GLU A 176 9.28 -12.61 -1.27
N GLY A 177 9.29 -13.44 -0.23
CA GLY A 177 8.08 -13.85 0.48
C GLY A 177 7.38 -15.05 -0.13
N ASP A 178 6.05 -15.07 -0.03
CA ASP A 178 5.22 -16.22 -0.39
C ASP A 178 4.90 -16.27 -1.88
N VAL A 179 5.73 -16.99 -2.64
CA VAL A 179 5.57 -17.16 -4.10
C VAL A 179 4.21 -17.77 -4.49
N ARG A 180 3.49 -18.42 -3.57
CA ARG A 180 2.13 -18.94 -3.84
C ARG A 180 1.14 -17.83 -4.17
N GLN A 181 1.35 -16.61 -3.66
CA GLN A 181 0.50 -15.49 -4.04
C GLN A 181 0.67 -15.12 -5.51
N VAL A 182 1.85 -15.34 -6.09
CA VAL A 182 2.10 -15.11 -7.51
C VAL A 182 1.38 -16.17 -8.37
N LEU A 183 1.42 -17.44 -7.97
CA LEU A 183 0.63 -18.50 -8.61
C LEU A 183 -0.87 -18.21 -8.52
N ASP A 184 -1.34 -17.77 -7.35
CA ASP A 184 -2.75 -17.43 -7.16
C ASP A 184 -3.15 -16.22 -8.00
N TYR A 185 -2.26 -15.24 -8.16
CA TYR A 185 -2.45 -14.11 -9.07
C TYR A 185 -2.58 -14.57 -10.53
N TYR A 186 -1.70 -15.44 -11.02
CA TYR A 186 -1.82 -16.01 -12.36
C TYR A 186 -3.14 -16.76 -12.57
N ARG A 187 -3.68 -17.38 -11.53
CA ARG A 187 -4.96 -18.10 -11.60
C ARG A 187 -6.16 -17.15 -11.70
N VAL A 188 -6.12 -15.99 -11.06
CA VAL A 188 -7.31 -15.13 -10.90
C VAL A 188 -7.32 -13.88 -11.78
N ALA A 189 -6.17 -13.45 -12.27
CA ALA A 189 -6.09 -12.25 -13.07
C ALA A 189 -6.33 -12.54 -14.55
N PRO A 190 -7.24 -11.82 -15.23
CA PRO A 190 -7.60 -12.09 -16.63
C PRO A 190 -6.44 -11.96 -17.63
N ALA A 191 -5.35 -11.30 -17.24
CA ALA A 191 -4.14 -11.16 -18.05
C ALA A 191 -3.40 -12.50 -18.26
N PHE A 192 -3.67 -13.50 -17.42
CA PHE A 192 -3.06 -14.82 -17.50
C PHE A 192 -4.15 -15.86 -17.79
N ASP A 193 -3.90 -16.71 -18.77
CA ASP A 193 -4.79 -17.82 -19.07
C ASP A 193 -4.24 -19.11 -18.47
N CYS A 194 -4.69 -19.40 -17.25
CA CYS A 194 -4.15 -20.47 -16.43
C CYS A 194 -5.22 -21.27 -15.70
N ASP A 195 -4.99 -22.57 -15.58
CA ASP A 195 -5.76 -23.46 -14.72
C ASP A 195 -4.90 -23.94 -13.53
N PRO A 196 -5.48 -24.04 -12.32
CA PRO A 196 -4.77 -24.60 -11.18
C PRO A 196 -4.54 -26.10 -11.39
N VAL A 197 -3.31 -26.56 -11.14
CA VAL A 197 -2.94 -27.98 -11.20
C VAL A 197 -2.08 -28.37 -9.99
N THR A 198 -1.88 -29.67 -9.81
CA THR A 198 -0.98 -30.20 -8.79
C THR A 198 0.10 -31.02 -9.49
N THR A 199 1.37 -30.76 -9.19
CA THR A 199 2.48 -31.52 -9.79
C THR A 199 2.53 -32.95 -9.24
N ALA A 200 3.30 -33.83 -9.89
CA ALA A 200 3.51 -35.21 -9.43
C ALA A 200 4.04 -35.27 -7.99
N ASP A 201 4.82 -34.27 -7.58
CA ASP A 201 5.40 -34.12 -6.24
C ASP A 201 4.46 -33.41 -5.25
N GLN A 202 3.17 -33.30 -5.58
CA GLN A 202 2.12 -32.66 -4.77
C GLN A 202 2.33 -31.16 -4.51
N GLN A 203 3.04 -30.46 -5.38
CA GLN A 203 3.17 -29.01 -5.28
C GLN A 203 1.99 -28.29 -5.95
N LEU A 204 1.62 -27.13 -5.41
CA LEU A 204 0.73 -26.19 -6.08
C LEU A 204 1.39 -25.65 -7.34
N ALA A 205 0.65 -25.61 -8.44
CA ALA A 205 1.10 -25.11 -9.72
C ALA A 205 -0.06 -24.50 -10.51
N VAL A 206 0.30 -23.76 -11.56
CA VAL A 206 -0.64 -23.34 -12.61
C VAL A 206 -0.17 -23.89 -13.96
N GLN A 207 -1.12 -24.29 -14.79
CA GLN A 207 -0.88 -24.69 -16.17
C GLN A 207 -1.41 -23.61 -17.10
N LYS A 208 -0.55 -23.09 -17.96
CA LYS A 208 -0.95 -22.17 -19.04
C LYS A 208 -1.93 -22.91 -19.95
N ARG A 209 -3.00 -22.24 -20.39
CA ARG A 209 -3.85 -22.83 -21.44
C ARG A 209 -3.12 -22.75 -22.78
N PRO A 210 -3.15 -23.82 -23.60
CA PRO A 210 -2.65 -23.73 -24.97
C PRO A 210 -3.52 -22.75 -25.78
N GLU A 211 -2.86 -21.91 -26.57
CA GLU A 211 -3.52 -21.05 -27.57
C GLU A 211 -4.32 -21.86 -28.61
#